data_AF-A0A8S8XII0-F1
#
_entry.id   AF-A0A8S8XII0-F1
#
_cell.length_a   1.000
_cell.length_b   1.000
_cell.length_c   1.000
_cell.angle_alpha   90.00
_cell.angle_beta   90.00
_cell.angle_gamma   90.00
#
_symmetry.space_group_name_H-M   'P 1'
#
loop_
_entity.id
_entity.type
_entity.pdbx_description
1 polymer ?
#
loop_
_entity_poly.entity_id
_entity_poly.type
_entity_poly.pdbx_seq_one_letter_code
_entity_poly.pdbx_strand_id
1 'polypeptide(L)'
;MPSFAYSVTVVDKTGLATAQNIATAKAVVEAAFAEYAKYITGAGSIEIQVQISNSFGLSAFKNDLPQINGSTATIPSLPAAELISGIDQNGSTPDAFINFNIGAFNSYWTGDRAQVPADKVDAVSVVMGSLKNVFNVYTFSDATTGAQLTTPGGGRYSDPMNPLLQKIGGKFFFTGANAVAVFGGPVPLVENPNSAASIASLHPTLSSDVFANWDGNSQDALLPGKAYSLSPLDLAIIKDLNPGLKVTIPQKGTAAVDTFRPLLGIADIYDGLGARDTVVELSARSAYNVTQNSDGSVAVTLKSDANDVDTFTNVERIHFSDGVLIFDGGVNASPAYRLYQAAFARVPDEGGLLVQAHQAFDVLVPQKIAAGFSNTDKVAGFTVSSAQYQAEIDVAGRFITAPEFVAKYGTNVSDGAFVDLLYQNVLGRPPDAGGRQVQVDALQHGTSRATLLANFAESPENVALTAANTVVGLWSTFPDPAFA
;
A
#
# COMPACT_ATOMS: atom_id res chain seq x y z
N MET A 1 5.67 11.51 -1.27
CA MET A 1 4.33 11.30 -0.68
C MET A 1 3.32 11.99 -1.57
N PRO A 2 2.14 11.39 -1.78
CA PRO A 2 1.06 12.07 -2.46
C PRO A 2 0.72 13.37 -1.75
N SER A 3 0.42 14.41 -2.52
CA SER A 3 -0.02 15.71 -2.02
C SER A 3 -0.48 16.60 -3.18
N PHE A 4 -1.44 17.48 -2.92
CA PHE A 4 -1.81 18.60 -3.78
C PHE A 4 -2.00 19.87 -2.93
N ALA A 5 -1.84 21.03 -3.55
CA ALA A 5 -2.05 22.30 -2.87
C ALA A 5 -3.56 22.60 -2.75
N TYR A 6 -3.99 23.22 -1.67
CA TYR A 6 -5.35 23.73 -1.54
C TYR A 6 -5.40 24.94 -0.63
N SER A 7 -6.41 25.78 -0.84
CA SER A 7 -6.70 26.94 -0.01
C SER A 7 -8.15 26.94 0.44
N VAL A 8 -8.41 27.31 1.70
CA VAL A 8 -9.76 27.32 2.27
C VAL A 8 -10.12 28.72 2.72
N THR A 9 -11.18 29.27 2.11
CA THR A 9 -11.82 30.53 2.52
C THR A 9 -13.16 30.25 3.17
N VAL A 10 -13.61 31.11 4.08
CA VAL A 10 -14.90 30.97 4.75
C VAL A 10 -15.71 32.25 4.56
N VAL A 11 -16.95 32.11 4.11
CA VAL A 11 -17.93 33.17 3.96
C VAL A 11 -19.11 32.88 4.86
N ASP A 12 -19.37 33.78 5.82
CA ASP A 12 -20.59 33.73 6.61
C ASP A 12 -21.74 34.41 5.86
N LYS A 13 -22.65 33.59 5.32
CA LYS A 13 -23.87 34.07 4.65
C LYS A 13 -25.01 34.36 5.63
N THR A 14 -24.88 33.96 6.90
CA THR A 14 -25.89 34.20 7.93
C THR A 14 -25.70 35.54 8.62
N GLY A 15 -24.46 36.02 8.71
CA GLY A 15 -24.08 37.16 9.55
C GLY A 15 -24.14 36.85 11.06
N LEU A 16 -24.31 35.57 11.42
CA LEU A 16 -24.50 35.10 12.80
C LEU A 16 -23.33 34.22 13.28
N ALA A 17 -22.36 33.89 12.42
CA ALA A 17 -21.26 33.00 12.79
C ALA A 17 -20.28 33.72 13.71
N THR A 18 -19.93 33.10 14.84
CA THR A 18 -18.86 33.59 15.70
C THR A 18 -17.49 33.34 15.04
N ALA A 19 -16.45 34.03 15.51
CA ALA A 19 -15.07 33.76 15.09
C ALA A 19 -14.67 32.29 15.31
N GLN A 20 -15.18 31.67 16.39
CA GLN A 20 -14.96 30.25 16.66
C GLN A 20 -15.66 29.34 15.64
N ASN A 21 -16.89 29.67 15.22
CA ASN A 21 -17.58 28.91 14.18
C ASN A 21 -16.82 28.97 12.86
N ILE A 22 -16.35 30.16 12.47
CA ILE A 22 -15.55 30.35 11.24
C ILE A 22 -14.26 29.52 11.29
N ALA A 23 -13.51 29.61 12.41
CA ALA A 23 -12.27 28.85 12.59
C ALA A 23 -12.53 27.33 12.57
N THR A 24 -13.60 26.88 13.22
CA THR A 24 -13.96 25.45 13.27
C THR A 24 -14.38 24.94 11.90
N ALA A 25 -15.19 25.70 11.14
CA ALA A 25 -15.59 25.33 9.77
C ALA A 25 -14.37 25.12 8.88
N LYS A 26 -13.43 26.07 8.94
CA LYS A 26 -12.17 26.03 8.20
C LYS A 26 -11.35 24.80 8.57
N ALA A 27 -11.12 24.58 9.86
CA ALA A 27 -10.30 23.47 10.35
C ALA A 27 -10.87 22.09 9.97
N VAL A 28 -12.20 21.91 10.04
CA VAL A 28 -12.85 20.65 9.64
C VAL A 28 -12.64 20.38 8.14
N VAL A 29 -12.80 21.40 7.30
CA VAL A 29 -12.61 21.28 5.86
C VAL A 29 -11.14 21.04 5.51
N GLU A 30 -10.21 21.76 6.14
CA GLU A 30 -8.78 21.55 5.96
C GLU A 30 -8.36 20.14 6.38
N ALA A 31 -8.90 19.61 7.47
CA ALA A 31 -8.63 18.23 7.91
C ALA A 31 -9.19 17.19 6.94
N ALA A 32 -10.37 17.43 6.35
CA ALA A 32 -10.93 16.56 5.32
C ALA A 32 -10.08 16.56 4.04
N PHE A 33 -9.68 17.73 3.54
CA PHE A 33 -8.78 17.83 2.39
C PHE A 33 -7.40 17.23 2.66
N ALA A 34 -6.87 17.39 3.87
CA ALA A 34 -5.62 16.76 4.27
C ALA A 34 -5.70 15.21 4.18
N GLU A 35 -6.86 14.61 4.43
CA GLU A 35 -7.05 13.17 4.23
C GLU A 35 -6.98 12.78 2.75
N TYR A 36 -7.63 13.54 1.85
CA TYR A 36 -7.53 13.31 0.40
C TYR A 36 -6.11 13.53 -0.12
N ALA A 37 -5.41 14.56 0.38
CA ALA A 37 -4.04 14.88 -0.02
C ALA A 37 -3.04 13.78 0.31
N LYS A 38 -3.32 12.89 1.28
CA LYS A 38 -2.46 11.71 1.54
C LYS A 38 -2.42 10.72 0.38
N TYR A 39 -3.45 10.71 -0.47
CA TYR A 39 -3.65 9.72 -1.51
C TYR A 39 -3.70 10.32 -2.91
N ILE A 40 -3.99 11.61 -3.05
CA ILE A 40 -4.06 12.27 -4.36
C ILE A 40 -2.85 13.16 -4.56
N THR A 41 -2.24 13.08 -5.73
CA THR A 41 -1.19 14.01 -6.16
C THR A 41 -1.70 14.86 -7.30
N GLY A 42 -1.43 16.16 -7.27
CA GLY A 42 -1.80 17.08 -8.34
C GLY A 42 -0.74 18.15 -8.55
N ALA A 43 -0.70 18.68 -9.77
CA ALA A 43 0.20 19.77 -10.15
C ALA A 43 -0.36 21.16 -9.80
N GLY A 44 -1.69 21.27 -9.63
CA GLY A 44 -2.41 22.51 -9.35
C GLY A 44 -2.80 22.69 -7.89
N SER A 45 -3.57 23.76 -7.62
CA SER A 45 -4.19 24.04 -6.33
C SER A 45 -5.68 23.67 -6.39
N ILE A 46 -6.36 23.66 -5.25
CA ILE A 46 -7.82 23.70 -5.19
C ILE A 46 -8.21 24.84 -4.25
N GLU A 47 -8.93 25.83 -4.75
CA GLU A 47 -9.53 26.91 -3.99
C GLU A 47 -10.93 26.50 -3.51
N ILE A 48 -11.11 26.35 -2.21
CA ILE A 48 -12.39 25.99 -1.60
C ILE A 48 -12.98 27.18 -0.86
N GLN A 49 -14.27 27.41 -1.09
CA GLN A 49 -15.05 28.34 -0.28
C GLN A 49 -16.08 27.61 0.58
N VAL A 50 -15.89 27.68 1.88
CA VAL A 50 -16.87 27.26 2.88
C VAL A 50 -17.90 28.37 3.04
N GLN A 51 -19.18 28.02 2.91
CA GLN A 51 -20.30 28.94 3.04
C GLN A 51 -21.10 28.54 4.28
N ILE A 52 -20.95 29.32 5.36
CA ILE A 52 -21.77 29.12 6.56
C ILE A 52 -23.16 29.67 6.28
N SER A 53 -24.18 28.83 6.36
CA SER A 53 -25.56 29.20 6.03
C SER A 53 -26.57 28.59 7.01
N ASN A 54 -27.84 29.00 6.88
CA ASN A 54 -28.98 28.43 7.60
C ASN A 54 -29.75 27.37 6.78
N SER A 55 -29.29 27.11 5.55
CA SER A 55 -30.01 26.32 4.55
C SER A 55 -29.24 25.05 4.21
N PHE A 56 -29.96 23.95 3.97
CA PHE A 56 -29.43 22.59 3.73
C PHE A 56 -28.61 22.00 4.89
N GLY A 57 -28.33 20.69 4.82
CA GLY A 57 -27.34 20.02 5.68
C GLY A 57 -25.90 20.36 5.24
N LEU A 58 -24.94 19.49 5.56
CA LEU A 58 -23.56 19.64 5.07
C LEU A 58 -23.47 19.10 3.63
N SER A 59 -23.08 19.93 2.66
CA SER A 59 -23.05 19.55 1.23
C SER A 59 -21.90 20.23 0.49
N ALA A 60 -21.21 19.49 -0.38
CA ALA A 60 -20.17 20.04 -1.24
C ALA A 60 -20.62 20.07 -2.71
N PHE A 61 -20.28 21.17 -3.37
CA PHE A 61 -20.56 21.44 -4.78
C PHE A 61 -19.22 21.70 -5.48
N LYS A 62 -19.09 21.17 -6.69
CA LYS A 62 -18.00 21.53 -7.61
C LYS A 62 -18.43 22.68 -8.50
N ASN A 63 -17.47 23.39 -9.05
CA ASN A 63 -17.66 24.07 -10.32
C ASN A 63 -17.30 23.12 -11.47
N ASP A 64 -18.11 23.17 -12.53
CA ASP A 64 -17.90 22.35 -13.72
C ASP A 64 -17.20 23.16 -14.81
N LEU A 65 -16.34 22.48 -15.55
CA LEU A 65 -15.78 23.00 -16.79
C LEU A 65 -16.90 23.35 -17.78
N PRO A 66 -16.83 24.47 -18.51
CA PRO A 66 -17.78 24.75 -19.59
C PRO A 66 -17.78 23.60 -20.60
N GLN A 67 -18.97 23.06 -20.93
CA GLN A 67 -19.08 21.99 -21.92
C GLN A 67 -18.45 22.43 -23.25
N ILE A 68 -17.39 21.75 -23.69
CA ILE A 68 -16.76 22.02 -24.97
C ILE A 68 -17.57 21.31 -26.06
N ASN A 69 -18.33 22.09 -26.84
CA ASN A 69 -18.96 21.70 -28.12
C ASN A 69 -19.78 20.39 -28.11
N GLY A 70 -20.66 20.18 -27.12
CA GLY A 70 -21.56 19.02 -27.11
C GLY A 70 -20.85 17.67 -27.08
N SER A 71 -19.56 17.66 -26.67
CA SER A 71 -18.77 16.44 -26.54
C SER A 71 -19.33 15.55 -25.44
N THR A 72 -19.50 14.26 -25.75
CA THR A 72 -19.86 13.20 -24.80
C THR A 72 -18.68 12.72 -23.96
N ALA A 73 -17.52 13.38 -24.04
CA ALA A 73 -16.35 13.02 -23.25
C ALA A 73 -16.59 13.29 -21.76
N THR A 74 -16.10 12.40 -20.91
CA THR A 74 -15.98 12.58 -19.47
C THR A 74 -15.23 13.88 -19.18
N ILE A 75 -15.95 14.95 -18.87
CA ILE A 75 -15.33 16.23 -18.51
C ILE A 75 -14.94 16.15 -17.02
N PRO A 76 -13.65 16.32 -16.66
CA PRO A 76 -13.26 16.42 -15.27
C PRO A 76 -13.95 17.62 -14.60
N SER A 77 -14.16 17.55 -13.28
CA SER A 77 -14.56 18.74 -12.51
C SER A 77 -13.44 19.78 -12.57
N LEU A 78 -13.73 21.07 -12.36
CA LEU A 78 -12.66 22.09 -12.28
C LEU A 78 -11.55 21.69 -11.29
N PRO A 79 -11.86 21.24 -10.06
CA PRO A 79 -10.85 20.71 -9.14
C PRO A 79 -9.99 19.58 -9.74
N ALA A 80 -10.61 18.56 -10.36
CA ALA A 80 -9.86 17.46 -10.95
C ALA A 80 -9.04 17.92 -12.16
N ALA A 81 -9.57 18.81 -12.99
CA ALA A 81 -8.91 19.35 -14.16
C ALA A 81 -7.67 20.17 -13.78
N GLU A 82 -7.78 20.99 -12.74
CA GLU A 82 -6.66 21.76 -12.22
C GLU A 82 -5.59 20.85 -11.62
N LEU A 83 -5.97 19.86 -10.79
CA LEU A 83 -4.99 18.91 -10.25
C LEU A 83 -4.26 18.13 -11.35
N ILE A 84 -4.96 17.78 -12.43
CA ILE A 84 -4.39 17.06 -13.58
C ILE A 84 -3.47 17.96 -14.41
N SER A 85 -3.93 19.17 -14.73
CA SER A 85 -3.24 20.05 -15.70
C SER A 85 -2.23 21.00 -15.08
N GLY A 86 -2.36 21.30 -13.78
CA GLY A 86 -1.65 22.37 -13.09
C GLY A 86 -2.11 23.78 -13.48
N ILE A 87 -3.22 23.90 -14.21
CA ILE A 87 -3.74 25.17 -14.70
C ILE A 87 -5.06 25.45 -13.98
N ASP A 88 -5.10 26.56 -13.23
CA ASP A 88 -6.33 27.18 -12.74
C ASP A 88 -7.12 27.75 -13.93
N GLN A 89 -8.26 27.11 -14.24
CA GLN A 89 -9.07 27.42 -15.42
C GLN A 89 -10.09 28.54 -15.17
N ASN A 90 -10.36 28.86 -13.90
CA ASN A 90 -11.39 29.79 -13.44
C ASN A 90 -10.79 31.03 -12.75
N GLY A 91 -9.46 31.13 -12.71
CA GLY A 91 -8.74 32.19 -12.03
C GLY A 91 -9.05 32.19 -10.55
N SER A 92 -9.09 33.37 -9.94
CA SER A 92 -9.35 33.54 -8.50
C SER A 92 -10.74 33.12 -7.99
N THR A 93 -11.57 32.50 -8.82
CA THR A 93 -12.87 31.96 -8.42
C THR A 93 -12.65 30.63 -7.70
N PRO A 94 -13.34 30.31 -6.59
CA PRO A 94 -13.21 29.00 -5.95
C PRO A 94 -13.55 27.86 -6.92
N ASP A 95 -12.89 26.71 -6.81
CA ASP A 95 -13.16 25.49 -7.59
C ASP A 95 -14.31 24.66 -7.01
N ALA A 96 -14.51 24.79 -5.70
CA ALA A 96 -15.54 24.08 -4.96
C ALA A 96 -16.14 24.93 -3.84
N PHE A 97 -17.40 24.65 -3.53
CA PHE A 97 -18.13 25.25 -2.42
C PHE A 97 -18.54 24.17 -1.43
N ILE A 98 -18.41 24.47 -0.13
CA ILE A 98 -18.93 23.60 0.94
C ILE A 98 -19.94 24.41 1.74
N ASN A 99 -21.20 24.02 1.67
CA ASN A 99 -22.23 24.58 2.53
C ASN A 99 -22.16 23.91 3.90
N PHE A 100 -21.99 24.73 4.94
CA PHE A 100 -21.95 24.29 6.32
C PHE A 100 -23.12 24.92 7.08
N ASN A 101 -24.02 24.09 7.61
CA ASN A 101 -25.14 24.59 8.38
C ASN A 101 -24.69 25.06 9.76
N ILE A 102 -24.97 26.33 10.10
CA ILE A 102 -24.58 26.92 11.38
C ILE A 102 -25.23 26.23 12.60
N GLY A 103 -26.44 25.70 12.46
CA GLY A 103 -27.11 24.94 13.51
C GLY A 103 -26.50 23.55 13.76
N ALA A 104 -25.70 23.05 12.81
CA ALA A 104 -25.14 21.70 12.88
C ALA A 104 -23.83 21.63 13.69
N PHE A 105 -23.20 22.75 14.03
CA PHE A 105 -21.98 22.78 14.88
C PHE A 105 -22.18 22.06 16.22
N ASN A 106 -23.37 22.12 16.80
CA ASN A 106 -23.66 21.44 18.07
C ASN A 106 -23.97 19.95 17.90
N SER A 107 -24.28 19.51 16.68
CA SER A 107 -24.66 18.13 16.37
C SER A 107 -23.44 17.27 15.98
N TYR A 108 -22.36 17.89 15.53
CA TYR A 108 -21.13 17.20 15.13
C TYR A 108 -20.02 17.33 16.18
N TRP A 109 -19.13 16.33 16.19
CA TRP A 109 -17.87 16.39 16.90
C TRP A 109 -16.82 17.06 16.03
N THR A 110 -16.19 18.12 16.54
CA THR A 110 -15.13 18.88 15.85
C THR A 110 -13.80 18.83 16.61
N GLY A 111 -13.69 17.96 17.61
CA GLY A 111 -12.49 17.79 18.45
C GLY A 111 -11.57 16.68 17.93
N ASP A 112 -10.84 16.04 18.84
CA ASP A 112 -9.94 14.92 18.49
C ASP A 112 -10.71 13.75 17.89
N ARG A 113 -10.38 13.40 16.64
CA ARG A 113 -11.02 12.32 15.88
C ARG A 113 -10.76 10.92 16.46
N ALA A 114 -9.73 10.76 17.30
CA ALA A 114 -9.50 9.51 18.02
C ALA A 114 -10.48 9.31 19.20
N GLN A 115 -11.21 10.36 19.58
CA GLN A 115 -12.05 10.39 20.79
C GLN A 115 -13.46 10.89 20.49
N VAL A 116 -14.03 10.47 19.35
CA VAL A 116 -15.42 10.84 18.99
C VAL A 116 -16.39 10.32 20.05
N PRO A 117 -17.18 11.19 20.70
CA PRO A 117 -18.18 10.75 21.68
C PRO A 117 -19.27 9.88 21.05
N ALA A 118 -19.79 8.90 21.80
CA ALA A 118 -20.79 7.94 21.34
C ALA A 118 -22.11 8.56 20.87
N ASP A 119 -22.41 9.80 21.24
CA ASP A 119 -23.60 10.57 20.85
C ASP A 119 -23.34 11.58 19.72
N LYS A 120 -22.10 11.65 19.20
CA LYS A 120 -21.69 12.61 18.18
C LYS A 120 -21.19 11.93 16.92
N VAL A 121 -21.45 12.57 15.79
CA VAL A 121 -20.90 12.20 14.49
C VAL A 121 -19.67 13.07 14.20
N ASP A 122 -18.56 12.45 13.75
CA ASP A 122 -17.33 13.15 13.39
C ASP A 122 -17.53 14.12 12.20
N ALA A 123 -17.35 15.42 12.41
CA ALA A 123 -17.57 16.44 11.39
C ALA A 123 -16.68 16.26 10.17
N VAL A 124 -15.44 15.81 10.38
CA VAL A 124 -14.48 15.58 9.29
C VAL A 124 -14.94 14.43 8.40
N SER A 125 -15.45 13.34 8.98
CA SER A 125 -16.05 12.22 8.23
C SER A 125 -17.23 12.67 7.37
N VAL A 126 -18.09 13.56 7.89
CA VAL A 126 -19.22 14.12 7.13
C VAL A 126 -18.71 14.96 5.96
N VAL A 127 -17.74 15.84 6.20
CA VAL A 127 -17.16 16.67 5.12
C VAL A 127 -16.48 15.80 4.07
N MET A 128 -15.69 14.82 4.48
CA MET A 128 -15.06 13.88 3.56
C MET A 128 -16.08 13.14 2.69
N GLY A 129 -17.19 12.68 3.27
CA GLY A 129 -18.27 12.05 2.49
C GLY A 129 -18.82 12.96 1.40
N SER A 130 -19.03 14.25 1.73
CA SER A 130 -19.47 15.25 0.76
C SER A 130 -18.40 15.62 -0.27
N LEU A 131 -17.11 15.59 0.07
CA LEU A 131 -16.02 15.91 -0.84
C LEU A 131 -15.87 14.93 -2.01
N LYS A 132 -16.45 13.73 -1.93
CA LYS A 132 -16.51 12.82 -3.09
C LYS A 132 -17.16 13.48 -4.32
N ASN A 133 -18.14 14.36 -4.12
CA ASN A 133 -18.79 15.13 -5.19
C ASN A 133 -17.83 16.07 -5.92
N VAL A 134 -16.77 16.54 -5.25
CA VAL A 134 -15.72 17.39 -5.84
C VAL A 134 -14.92 16.60 -6.88
N PHE A 135 -14.79 15.29 -6.68
CA PHE A 135 -14.06 14.34 -7.53
C PHE A 135 -14.98 13.48 -8.41
N ASN A 136 -16.12 14.02 -8.84
CA ASN A 136 -17.04 13.38 -9.79
C ASN A 136 -17.86 12.16 -9.31
N VAL A 137 -17.96 11.91 -8.01
CA VAL A 137 -18.82 10.84 -7.46
C VAL A 137 -20.24 11.39 -7.27
N TYR A 138 -21.27 10.81 -7.91
CA TYR A 138 -22.65 11.34 -7.90
C TYR A 138 -23.75 10.32 -7.53
N THR A 139 -24.94 10.90 -7.32
CA THR A 139 -26.25 10.25 -7.28
C THR A 139 -27.06 10.70 -8.52
N PHE A 140 -27.76 9.82 -9.23
CA PHE A 140 -28.38 10.16 -10.53
C PHE A 140 -29.85 10.57 -10.45
N SER A 141 -30.27 11.59 -11.22
CA SER A 141 -31.67 11.88 -11.57
C SER A 141 -31.79 12.68 -12.87
N ASP A 142 -32.82 12.47 -13.69
CA ASP A 142 -33.19 13.42 -14.76
C ASP A 142 -33.62 14.76 -14.13
N ALA A 143 -32.86 15.84 -14.36
CA ALA A 143 -33.09 17.12 -13.69
C ALA A 143 -34.30 17.91 -14.24
N THR A 144 -34.93 17.45 -15.31
CA THR A 144 -36.11 18.10 -15.92
C THR A 144 -37.40 17.34 -15.64
N THR A 145 -37.34 16.01 -15.56
CA THR A 145 -38.53 15.16 -15.42
C THR A 145 -38.55 14.27 -14.17
N GLY A 146 -37.42 14.09 -13.49
CA GLY A 146 -37.31 13.14 -12.38
C GLY A 146 -37.54 11.69 -12.77
N ALA A 147 -37.35 11.31 -14.04
CA ALA A 147 -37.52 9.94 -14.52
C ALA A 147 -36.25 9.09 -14.38
N GLN A 148 -36.43 7.76 -14.31
CA GLN A 148 -35.36 6.75 -14.27
C GLN A 148 -34.37 6.89 -15.44
N LEU A 149 -33.09 6.57 -15.20
CA LEU A 149 -32.17 6.04 -16.23
C LEU A 149 -32.76 4.72 -16.76
N THR A 150 -33.55 4.81 -17.83
CA THR A 150 -34.15 3.62 -18.47
C THR A 150 -33.17 2.89 -19.39
N THR A 151 -32.10 3.54 -19.83
CA THR A 151 -31.05 2.96 -20.67
C THR A 151 -29.72 3.73 -20.53
N PRO A 152 -28.55 3.06 -20.52
CA PRO A 152 -27.28 3.73 -20.77
C PRO A 152 -27.37 4.50 -22.10
N GLY A 153 -27.24 5.83 -22.07
CA GLY A 153 -27.22 6.69 -23.27
C GLY A 153 -28.56 7.27 -23.76
N GLY A 154 -29.62 7.34 -22.94
CA GLY A 154 -30.96 7.77 -23.39
C GLY A 154 -31.39 9.24 -23.16
N GLY A 155 -30.64 10.06 -22.42
CA GLY A 155 -31.06 11.43 -22.08
C GLY A 155 -29.87 12.35 -21.81
N ARG A 156 -30.04 13.66 -22.02
CA ARG A 156 -29.00 14.71 -22.13
C ARG A 156 -28.15 14.94 -20.86
N TYR A 157 -27.31 13.97 -20.48
CA TYR A 157 -26.28 14.16 -19.46
C TYR A 157 -25.00 13.40 -19.86
N SER A 158 -23.93 14.14 -20.11
CA SER A 158 -22.57 13.63 -20.32
C SER A 158 -21.90 13.46 -18.96
N ASP A 159 -22.24 12.39 -18.23
CA ASP A 159 -21.70 12.12 -16.89
C ASP A 159 -20.47 11.19 -16.96
N PRO A 160 -19.34 11.53 -16.30
CA PRO A 160 -18.18 10.66 -16.08
C PRO A 160 -18.50 9.22 -15.67
N MET A 161 -19.55 9.00 -14.87
CA MET A 161 -19.94 7.68 -14.36
C MET A 161 -20.66 6.83 -15.41
N ASN A 162 -21.39 7.43 -16.36
CA ASN A 162 -22.26 6.74 -17.32
C ASN A 162 -21.58 5.60 -18.12
N PRO A 163 -20.34 5.75 -18.64
CA PRO A 163 -19.67 4.62 -19.30
C PRO A 163 -19.25 3.50 -18.34
N LEU A 164 -19.24 3.75 -17.03
CA LEU A 164 -18.82 2.82 -15.98
C LEU A 164 -20.00 2.27 -15.18
N LEU A 165 -21.24 2.41 -15.67
CA LEU A 165 -22.43 1.84 -15.05
C LEU A 165 -22.97 0.67 -15.87
N GLN A 166 -23.28 -0.43 -15.19
CA GLN A 166 -23.92 -1.60 -15.79
C GLN A 166 -25.12 -2.05 -14.98
N LYS A 167 -26.19 -2.46 -15.68
CA LYS A 167 -27.36 -3.08 -15.06
C LYS A 167 -27.21 -4.60 -15.11
N ILE A 168 -27.11 -5.26 -13.96
CA ILE A 168 -26.95 -6.71 -13.81
C ILE A 168 -28.09 -7.23 -12.93
N GLY A 169 -28.89 -8.17 -13.43
CA GLY A 169 -30.00 -8.74 -12.65
C GLY A 169 -31.04 -7.72 -12.17
N GLY A 170 -31.22 -6.61 -12.91
CA GLY A 170 -32.17 -5.55 -12.57
C GLY A 170 -31.61 -4.44 -11.66
N LYS A 171 -30.42 -4.60 -11.09
CA LYS A 171 -29.75 -3.61 -10.24
C LYS A 171 -28.60 -2.92 -10.95
N PHE A 172 -28.28 -1.68 -10.56
CA PHE A 172 -27.12 -0.96 -11.07
C PHE A 172 -25.83 -1.28 -10.31
N PHE A 173 -24.75 -1.35 -11.06
CA PHE A 173 -23.40 -1.58 -10.58
C PHE A 173 -22.43 -0.59 -11.21
N PHE A 174 -21.44 -0.16 -10.44
CA PHE A 174 -20.27 0.53 -10.95
C PHE A 174 -19.21 -0.49 -11.38
N THR A 175 -18.71 -0.35 -12.60
CA THR A 175 -17.83 -1.30 -13.28
C THR A 175 -16.50 -0.66 -13.69
N GLY A 176 -16.09 0.41 -12.99
CA GLY A 176 -14.74 0.95 -13.12
C GLY A 176 -13.69 -0.13 -12.82
N ALA A 177 -12.64 -0.19 -13.64
CA ALA A 177 -11.68 -1.29 -13.60
C ALA A 177 -10.95 -1.37 -12.26
N ASN A 178 -10.56 -0.22 -11.69
CA ASN A 178 -9.87 -0.16 -10.41
C ASN A 178 -10.82 -0.56 -9.28
N ALA A 179 -12.04 -0.01 -9.26
CA ALA A 179 -13.02 -0.30 -8.23
C ALA A 179 -13.46 -1.78 -8.25
N VAL A 180 -13.61 -2.37 -9.44
CA VAL A 180 -13.90 -3.80 -9.59
C VAL A 180 -12.78 -4.67 -9.04
N ALA A 181 -11.53 -4.29 -9.28
CA ALA A 181 -10.38 -5.04 -8.78
C ALA A 181 -10.26 -4.97 -7.25
N VAL A 182 -10.49 -3.78 -6.66
CA VAL A 182 -10.50 -3.62 -5.20
C VAL A 182 -11.68 -4.33 -4.53
N PHE A 183 -12.87 -4.29 -5.14
CA PHE A 183 -14.08 -4.89 -4.57
C PHE A 183 -14.20 -6.40 -4.82
N GLY A 184 -13.49 -6.94 -5.82
CA GLY A 184 -13.59 -8.34 -6.25
C GLY A 184 -14.76 -8.62 -7.21
N GLY A 185 -15.30 -7.58 -7.85
CA GLY A 185 -16.42 -7.68 -8.80
C GLY A 185 -17.12 -6.34 -9.05
N PRO A 186 -18.19 -6.31 -9.87
CA PRO A 186 -19.01 -5.10 -10.03
C PRO A 186 -19.48 -4.55 -8.68
N VAL A 187 -19.28 -3.25 -8.45
CA VAL A 187 -19.61 -2.60 -7.17
C VAL A 187 -21.11 -2.28 -7.13
N PRO A 188 -21.88 -2.86 -6.19
CA PRO A 188 -23.32 -2.61 -6.12
C PRO A 188 -23.61 -1.16 -5.75
N LEU A 189 -24.62 -0.58 -6.40
CA LEU A 189 -25.07 0.77 -6.12
C LEU A 189 -26.34 0.77 -5.29
N VAL A 190 -26.52 1.81 -4.48
CA VAL A 190 -27.73 1.98 -3.68
C VAL A 190 -28.83 2.57 -4.54
N GLU A 191 -29.94 1.85 -4.66
CA GLU A 191 -31.15 2.33 -5.30
C GLU A 191 -32.11 2.85 -4.24
N ASN A 192 -32.58 4.09 -4.37
CA ASN A 192 -33.57 4.64 -3.46
C ASN A 192 -34.97 4.18 -3.90
N PRO A 193 -35.67 3.34 -3.11
CA PRO A 193 -36.98 2.83 -3.49
C PRO A 193 -38.08 3.91 -3.42
N ASN A 194 -37.83 5.03 -2.74
CA ASN A 194 -38.82 6.06 -2.42
C ASN A 194 -38.73 7.30 -3.33
N SER A 195 -37.70 7.42 -4.16
CA SER A 195 -37.65 8.43 -5.20
C SER A 195 -37.61 7.74 -6.57
N ALA A 196 -38.72 7.83 -7.30
CA ALA A 196 -38.80 7.44 -8.72
C ALA A 196 -37.76 8.17 -9.60
N ALA A 197 -37.11 9.19 -9.03
CA ALA A 197 -36.11 10.05 -9.63
C ALA A 197 -34.64 9.73 -9.27
N SER A 198 -34.32 8.97 -8.21
CA SER A 198 -32.91 8.82 -7.78
C SER A 198 -32.40 7.40 -7.97
N ILE A 199 -31.59 7.18 -8.99
CA ILE A 199 -30.98 5.88 -9.28
C ILE A 199 -29.52 5.89 -8.80
N ALA A 200 -29.10 4.76 -8.22
CA ALA A 200 -27.72 4.30 -8.07
C ALA A 200 -26.68 5.30 -7.53
N SER A 201 -26.67 5.56 -6.22
CA SER A 201 -25.56 6.28 -5.60
C SER A 201 -24.40 5.34 -5.28
N LEU A 202 -23.18 5.81 -5.54
CA LEU A 202 -22.01 5.33 -4.81
C LEU A 202 -22.11 5.92 -3.41
N HIS A 203 -22.26 5.08 -2.39
CA HIS A 203 -22.68 5.50 -1.06
C HIS A 203 -21.84 6.69 -0.50
N PRO A 204 -22.47 7.73 0.05
CA PRO A 204 -21.75 8.93 0.51
C PRO A 204 -20.93 8.68 1.78
N THR A 205 -21.26 7.68 2.60
CA THR A 205 -20.51 7.43 3.84
C THR A 205 -19.37 6.45 3.62
N LEU A 206 -18.24 6.80 4.21
CA LEU A 206 -16.94 6.15 4.14
C LEU A 206 -16.98 4.71 4.68
N SER A 207 -16.24 3.84 3.99
CA SER A 207 -15.86 2.46 4.32
C SER A 207 -16.67 1.29 3.73
N SER A 208 -15.91 0.25 3.40
CA SER A 208 -16.34 -1.13 3.10
C SER A 208 -17.16 -1.77 4.22
N ASP A 209 -17.05 -1.28 5.47
CA ASP A 209 -17.80 -1.82 6.63
C ASP A 209 -19.29 -1.47 6.58
N VAL A 210 -19.67 -0.43 5.83
CA VAL A 210 -21.07 -0.03 5.67
C VAL A 210 -21.79 -0.95 4.67
N PHE A 211 -21.09 -1.46 3.66
CA PHE A 211 -21.67 -2.43 2.72
C PHE A 211 -21.94 -3.79 3.38
N ALA A 212 -21.13 -4.22 4.34
CA ALA A 212 -21.32 -5.50 5.03
C ALA A 212 -22.55 -5.52 5.97
N ASN A 213 -23.02 -4.35 6.43
CA ASN A 213 -24.12 -4.22 7.39
C ASN A 213 -25.37 -3.55 6.82
N TRP A 214 -25.48 -3.47 5.49
CA TRP A 214 -26.63 -2.85 4.83
C TRP A 214 -27.89 -3.70 4.98
N ASP A 215 -28.89 -3.18 5.68
CA ASP A 215 -30.18 -3.84 5.94
C ASP A 215 -31.26 -3.53 4.89
N GLY A 216 -30.91 -2.85 3.80
CA GLY A 216 -31.82 -2.48 2.72
C GLY A 216 -32.76 -1.31 3.03
N ASN A 217 -32.77 -0.76 4.25
CA ASN A 217 -33.74 0.26 4.69
C ASN A 217 -33.11 1.51 5.32
N SER A 218 -31.85 1.46 5.75
CA SER A 218 -31.12 2.61 6.28
C SER A 218 -30.41 3.37 5.15
N GLN A 219 -31.07 4.43 4.65
CA GLN A 219 -30.34 5.52 3.97
C GLN A 219 -29.55 6.26 5.04
N ASP A 220 -28.23 6.30 4.91
CA ASP A 220 -27.34 7.22 5.63
C ASP A 220 -27.32 7.10 7.17
N ALA A 221 -26.25 6.54 7.72
CA ALA A 221 -25.72 7.08 8.97
C ALA A 221 -24.24 6.73 9.14
N LEU A 222 -23.36 7.74 9.05
CA LEU A 222 -22.10 7.67 9.79
C LEU A 222 -22.47 7.40 11.25
N LEU A 223 -21.90 6.33 11.81
CA LEU A 223 -22.26 5.91 13.16
C LEU A 223 -21.68 6.90 14.17
N PRO A 224 -22.49 7.38 15.13
CA PRO A 224 -21.98 8.13 16.26
C PRO A 224 -20.85 7.39 16.99
N GLY A 225 -19.88 8.13 17.53
CA GLY A 225 -18.72 7.56 18.23
C GLY A 225 -17.63 7.00 17.34
N LYS A 226 -17.70 7.18 16.02
CA LYS A 226 -16.67 6.73 15.07
C LYS A 226 -16.18 7.86 14.17
N ALA A 227 -14.88 7.84 13.90
CA ALA A 227 -14.26 8.58 12.81
C ALA A 227 -13.96 7.61 11.66
N TYR A 228 -14.09 8.10 10.44
CA TYR A 228 -13.93 7.32 9.22
C TYR A 228 -12.82 7.92 8.33
N SER A 229 -12.13 7.05 7.61
CA SER A 229 -11.08 7.39 6.64
C SER A 229 -11.49 6.97 5.22
N LEU A 230 -10.77 7.49 4.21
CA LEU A 230 -10.96 7.05 2.82
C LEU A 230 -10.60 5.58 2.70
N SER A 231 -11.50 4.79 2.12
CA SER A 231 -11.21 3.39 1.82
C SER A 231 -10.47 3.23 0.48
N PRO A 232 -9.78 2.10 0.27
CA PRO A 232 -9.21 1.77 -1.04
C PRO A 232 -10.25 1.81 -2.16
N LEU A 233 -11.50 1.40 -1.88
CA LEU A 233 -12.60 1.45 -2.83
C LEU A 233 -13.01 2.88 -3.19
N ASP A 234 -13.07 3.79 -2.21
CA ASP A 234 -13.37 5.21 -2.46
C ASP A 234 -12.32 5.82 -3.41
N LEU A 235 -11.04 5.50 -3.19
CA LEU A 235 -9.93 5.97 -4.01
C LEU A 235 -9.96 5.36 -5.42
N ALA A 236 -10.27 4.06 -5.53
CA ALA A 236 -10.41 3.36 -6.80
C ALA A 236 -11.54 3.96 -7.67
N ILE A 237 -12.68 4.26 -7.05
CA ILE A 237 -13.79 4.96 -7.70
C ILE A 237 -13.34 6.34 -8.20
N ILE A 238 -12.68 7.14 -7.36
CA ILE A 238 -12.21 8.47 -7.75
C ILE A 238 -11.26 8.38 -8.95
N LYS A 239 -10.38 7.38 -8.96
CA LYS A 239 -9.47 7.13 -10.07
C LYS A 239 -10.20 6.75 -11.35
N ASP A 240 -11.15 5.82 -11.28
CA ASP A 240 -11.93 5.38 -12.44
C ASP A 240 -12.71 6.54 -13.08
N LEU A 241 -13.22 7.45 -12.25
CA LEU A 241 -13.95 8.64 -12.70
C LEU A 241 -13.05 9.77 -13.22
N ASN A 242 -11.77 9.75 -12.84
CA ASN A 242 -10.79 10.76 -13.20
C ASN A 242 -9.49 10.08 -13.65
N PRO A 243 -9.45 9.45 -14.85
CA PRO A 243 -8.32 8.62 -15.26
C PRO A 243 -6.98 9.36 -15.34
N GLY A 244 -7.01 10.67 -15.61
CA GLY A 244 -5.82 11.52 -15.60
C GLY A 244 -5.32 11.92 -14.20
N LEU A 245 -6.13 11.74 -13.16
CA LEU A 245 -5.76 12.09 -11.79
C LEU A 245 -4.79 11.04 -11.23
N LYS A 246 -3.77 11.50 -10.52
CA LYS A 246 -2.82 10.63 -9.82
C LYS A 246 -3.40 10.31 -8.45
N VAL A 247 -3.89 9.08 -8.31
CA VAL A 247 -4.47 8.56 -7.08
C VAL A 247 -3.65 7.37 -6.64
N THR A 248 -3.30 7.32 -5.36
CA THR A 248 -2.59 6.23 -4.72
C THR A 248 -3.54 5.39 -3.89
N ILE A 249 -3.61 4.10 -4.17
CA ILE A 249 -4.54 3.19 -3.49
C ILE A 249 -3.76 2.35 -2.47
N PRO A 250 -4.01 2.51 -1.16
CA PRO A 250 -3.39 1.66 -0.16
C PRO A 250 -4.05 0.28 -0.15
N GLN A 251 -3.25 -0.77 -0.07
CA GLN A 251 -3.65 -2.17 0.03
C GLN A 251 -2.92 -2.77 1.22
N LYS A 252 -3.67 -3.27 2.19
CA LYS A 252 -3.10 -3.82 3.43
C LYS A 252 -3.37 -5.31 3.50
N GLY A 253 -2.32 -6.08 3.68
CA GLY A 253 -2.38 -7.51 3.95
C GLY A 253 -2.85 -7.84 5.35
N THR A 254 -2.62 -9.09 5.73
CA THR A 254 -2.93 -9.71 6.99
C THR A 254 -1.64 -10.09 7.70
N ALA A 255 -1.71 -10.75 8.87
CA ALA A 255 -0.51 -11.30 9.51
C ALA A 255 -0.12 -12.69 8.93
N ALA A 256 -0.78 -13.13 7.86
CA ALA A 256 -0.57 -14.41 7.18
C ALA A 256 0.09 -14.18 5.82
N VAL A 257 0.46 -15.26 5.13
CA VAL A 257 1.04 -15.19 3.79
C VAL A 257 0.02 -14.62 2.81
N ASP A 258 0.28 -13.43 2.27
CA ASP A 258 -0.56 -12.78 1.28
C ASP A 258 0.08 -12.76 -0.12
N THR A 259 -0.79 -12.72 -1.13
CA THR A 259 -0.38 -12.52 -2.52
C THR A 259 -1.08 -11.29 -3.08
N PHE A 260 -0.30 -10.24 -3.34
CA PHE A 260 -0.76 -9.01 -3.96
C PHE A 260 -0.63 -9.07 -5.47
N ARG A 261 -1.56 -8.40 -6.16
CA ARG A 261 -1.52 -8.20 -7.60
C ARG A 261 -1.72 -6.70 -7.85
N PRO A 262 -0.64 -5.97 -8.22
CA PRO A 262 -0.72 -4.55 -8.50
C PRO A 262 -1.81 -4.22 -9.51
N LEU A 263 -2.50 -3.11 -9.26
CA LEU A 263 -3.51 -2.60 -10.17
C LEU A 263 -2.79 -1.85 -11.29
N LEU A 264 -3.09 -2.17 -12.54
CA LEU A 264 -2.37 -1.60 -13.67
C LEU A 264 -2.66 -0.10 -13.83
N GLY A 265 -1.61 0.71 -14.02
CA GLY A 265 -1.72 2.13 -14.38
C GLY A 265 -2.06 3.05 -13.21
N ILE A 266 -1.77 2.61 -11.98
CA ILE A 266 -1.94 3.39 -10.77
C ILE A 266 -0.81 3.14 -9.77
N ALA A 267 -0.34 4.19 -9.12
CA ALA A 267 0.62 4.03 -8.03
C ALA A 267 -0.08 3.39 -6.82
N ASP A 268 0.25 2.15 -6.47
CA ASP A 268 -0.30 1.52 -5.26
C ASP A 268 0.67 1.59 -4.07
N ILE A 269 0.14 1.47 -2.86
CA ILE A 269 0.96 1.23 -1.65
C ILE A 269 0.49 -0.08 -1.02
N TYR A 270 1.38 -1.07 -0.99
CA TYR A 270 1.13 -2.37 -0.39
C TYR A 270 1.87 -2.48 0.95
N ASP A 271 1.16 -2.92 2.00
CA ASP A 271 1.74 -3.29 3.29
C ASP A 271 1.37 -4.74 3.61
N GLY A 272 2.33 -5.65 3.44
CA GLY A 272 2.13 -7.08 3.72
C GLY A 272 1.97 -7.41 5.21
N LEU A 273 2.41 -6.51 6.09
CA LEU A 273 2.51 -6.69 7.54
C LEU A 273 3.49 -7.77 7.98
N GLY A 274 3.05 -9.01 8.10
CA GLY A 274 3.85 -10.07 8.72
C GLY A 274 3.58 -11.41 8.05
N ALA A 275 4.42 -12.40 8.36
CA ALA A 275 4.61 -13.57 7.50
C ALA A 275 5.37 -13.19 6.22
N ARG A 276 5.18 -13.95 5.14
CA ARG A 276 5.89 -13.75 3.90
C ARG A 276 4.89 -13.36 2.83
N ASP A 277 5.09 -12.20 2.25
CA ASP A 277 4.18 -11.65 1.27
C ASP A 277 4.81 -11.60 -0.11
N THR A 278 3.99 -11.92 -1.11
CA THR A 278 4.42 -11.96 -2.51
C THR A 278 3.58 -10.99 -3.33
N VAL A 279 4.23 -10.21 -4.17
CA VAL A 279 3.58 -9.41 -5.20
C VAL A 279 3.76 -10.11 -6.53
N VAL A 280 2.73 -10.14 -7.37
CA VAL A 280 2.81 -10.72 -8.71
C VAL A 280 2.67 -9.63 -9.76
N GLU A 281 3.81 -9.30 -10.38
CA GLU A 281 3.93 -8.46 -11.56
C GLU A 281 3.69 -9.28 -12.83
N LEU A 282 2.89 -8.72 -13.75
CA LEU A 282 2.45 -9.46 -14.94
C LEU A 282 3.53 -9.55 -16.03
N SER A 283 4.50 -8.63 -16.03
CA SER A 283 5.55 -8.56 -17.06
C SER A 283 6.91 -9.02 -16.54
N ALA A 284 7.87 -9.16 -17.47
CA ALA A 284 9.25 -9.50 -17.14
C ALA A 284 9.92 -8.39 -16.33
N ARG A 285 10.89 -8.70 -15.45
CA ARG A 285 11.59 -7.70 -14.62
C ARG A 285 12.20 -6.58 -15.46
N SER A 286 12.66 -6.88 -16.67
CA SER A 286 13.23 -5.89 -17.59
C SER A 286 12.25 -4.77 -17.98
N ALA A 287 10.94 -4.99 -17.86
CA ALA A 287 9.90 -3.98 -18.10
C ALA A 287 9.80 -2.94 -16.97
N TYR A 288 10.43 -3.18 -15.82
CA TYR A 288 10.30 -2.35 -14.62
C TYR A 288 11.63 -1.73 -14.19
N ASN A 289 11.53 -0.61 -13.49
CA ASN A 289 12.58 -0.11 -12.61
C ASN A 289 12.24 -0.54 -11.18
N VAL A 290 13.22 -1.08 -10.45
CA VAL A 290 13.04 -1.50 -9.06
C VAL A 290 14.06 -0.76 -8.20
N THR A 291 13.59 -0.09 -7.17
CA THR A 291 14.43 0.71 -6.26
C THR A 291 14.02 0.48 -4.82
N GLN A 292 14.98 0.23 -3.94
CA GLN A 292 14.73 0.25 -2.50
C GLN A 292 14.91 1.68 -1.96
N ASN A 293 13.92 2.17 -1.24
CA ASN A 293 13.92 3.46 -0.57
C ASN A 293 14.71 3.40 0.74
N SER A 294 15.11 4.55 1.27
CA SER A 294 15.88 4.65 2.52
C SER A 294 15.14 4.15 3.76
N ASP A 295 13.81 4.09 3.70
CA ASP A 295 12.94 3.54 4.76
C ASP A 295 12.77 2.01 4.66
N GLY A 296 13.42 1.37 3.68
CA GLY A 296 13.35 -0.07 3.44
C GLY A 296 12.23 -0.50 2.51
N SER A 297 11.26 0.38 2.19
CA SER A 297 10.21 0.09 1.21
C SER A 297 10.80 -0.09 -0.19
N VAL A 298 10.13 -0.86 -1.03
CA VAL A 298 10.55 -1.13 -2.40
C VAL A 298 9.58 -0.43 -3.34
N ALA A 299 10.09 0.43 -4.22
CA ALA A 299 9.32 0.98 -5.33
C ALA A 299 9.58 0.16 -6.61
N VAL A 300 8.52 -0.29 -7.27
CA VAL A 300 8.54 -0.85 -8.63
C VAL A 300 7.80 0.10 -9.54
N THR A 301 8.40 0.42 -10.67
CA THR A 301 7.80 1.34 -11.65
C THR A 301 7.83 0.73 -13.02
N LEU A 302 6.66 0.62 -13.64
CA LEU A 302 6.56 0.15 -15.01
C LEU A 302 7.19 1.18 -15.96
N LYS A 303 8.17 0.79 -16.77
CA LYS A 303 8.90 1.74 -17.64
C LYS A 303 8.02 2.39 -18.70
N SER A 304 6.95 1.72 -19.13
CA SER A 304 5.99 2.27 -20.09
C SER A 304 5.00 3.26 -19.47
N ASP A 305 4.89 3.29 -18.14
CA ASP A 305 4.05 4.25 -17.42
C ASP A 305 4.75 4.70 -16.14
N ALA A 306 5.46 5.82 -16.20
CA ALA A 306 6.17 6.38 -15.06
C ALA A 306 5.24 6.86 -13.92
N ASN A 307 3.91 6.82 -14.11
CA ASN A 307 2.95 7.12 -13.05
C ASN A 307 2.48 5.87 -12.30
N ASP A 308 2.80 4.69 -12.80
CA ASP A 308 2.51 3.38 -12.21
C ASP A 308 3.66 3.00 -11.27
N VAL A 309 3.68 3.65 -10.10
CA VAL A 309 4.73 3.47 -9.09
C VAL A 309 4.14 2.74 -7.90
N ASP A 310 4.37 1.43 -7.85
CA ASP A 310 3.95 0.60 -6.75
C ASP A 310 4.99 0.62 -5.65
N THR A 311 4.57 0.90 -4.42
CA THR A 311 5.45 0.92 -3.24
C THR A 311 5.05 -0.21 -2.30
N PHE A 312 6.00 -1.08 -1.99
CA PHE A 312 5.80 -2.25 -1.14
C PHE A 312 6.54 -2.09 0.18
N THR A 313 5.83 -2.33 1.28
CA THR A 313 6.37 -2.38 2.64
C THR A 313 6.04 -3.74 3.24
N ASN A 314 6.96 -4.34 3.99
CA ASN A 314 6.80 -5.69 4.55
C ASN A 314 6.41 -6.71 3.46
N VAL A 315 7.12 -6.66 2.33
CA VAL A 315 6.93 -7.60 1.20
C VAL A 315 8.29 -8.22 0.89
N GLU A 316 8.34 -9.55 0.94
CA GLU A 316 9.58 -10.28 0.82
C GLU A 316 9.87 -10.67 -0.64
N ARG A 317 8.85 -10.72 -1.51
CA ARG A 317 8.98 -11.20 -2.88
C ARG A 317 8.18 -10.39 -3.89
N ILE A 318 8.78 -10.20 -5.06
CA ILE A 318 8.07 -9.73 -6.25
C ILE A 318 8.32 -10.74 -7.37
N HIS A 319 7.26 -11.46 -7.72
CA HIS A 319 7.21 -12.43 -8.80
C HIS A 319 6.89 -11.72 -10.12
N PHE A 320 7.84 -11.74 -11.05
CA PHE A 320 7.67 -11.28 -12.43
C PHE A 320 7.38 -12.47 -13.35
N SER A 321 7.05 -12.21 -14.61
CA SER A 321 6.79 -13.30 -15.57
C SER A 321 8.02 -14.15 -15.90
N ASP A 322 9.24 -13.65 -15.66
CA ASP A 322 10.52 -14.27 -16.00
C ASP A 322 11.40 -14.62 -14.80
N GLY A 323 10.88 -14.47 -13.58
CA GLY A 323 11.60 -14.77 -12.36
C GLY A 323 11.04 -14.05 -11.14
N VAL A 324 11.72 -14.20 -10.01
CA VAL A 324 11.33 -13.63 -8.73
C VAL A 324 12.47 -12.77 -8.20
N LEU A 325 12.12 -11.60 -7.69
CA LEU A 325 13.01 -10.74 -6.93
C LEU A 325 12.69 -10.89 -5.44
N ILE A 326 13.69 -11.28 -4.65
CA ILE A 326 13.55 -11.59 -3.23
C ILE A 326 14.24 -10.49 -2.43
N PHE A 327 13.47 -9.69 -1.70
CA PHE A 327 13.98 -8.48 -1.04
C PHE A 327 14.48 -8.71 0.36
N ASP A 328 13.90 -9.69 1.07
CA ASP A 328 14.27 -10.04 2.43
C ASP A 328 14.65 -8.81 3.29
N GLY A 329 13.63 -8.01 3.59
CA GLY A 329 13.73 -7.00 4.63
C GLY A 329 13.81 -7.68 6.00
N GLY A 330 15.01 -8.14 6.36
CA GLY A 330 15.28 -8.66 7.70
C GLY A 330 15.66 -10.14 7.74
N VAL A 331 16.96 -10.35 7.92
CA VAL A 331 17.59 -11.52 8.53
C VAL A 331 17.72 -12.82 7.72
N ASN A 332 17.23 -13.02 6.49
CA ASN A 332 16.98 -14.41 6.02
C ASN A 332 17.46 -14.84 4.60
N ALA A 333 17.15 -14.18 3.49
CA ALA A 333 17.77 -14.45 2.18
C ALA A 333 19.27 -14.05 2.12
N SER A 334 19.68 -13.05 2.90
CA SER A 334 21.09 -12.66 2.98
C SER A 334 22.00 -13.73 3.65
N PRO A 335 21.58 -14.41 4.74
CA PRO A 335 22.35 -15.52 5.31
C PRO A 335 22.62 -16.67 4.36
N ALA A 336 21.65 -17.12 3.57
CA ALA A 336 21.89 -18.21 2.62
C ALA A 336 22.96 -17.81 1.58
N TYR A 337 22.91 -16.58 1.08
CA TYR A 337 23.94 -16.01 0.21
C TYR A 337 25.31 -15.96 0.91
N ARG A 338 25.35 -15.45 2.15
CA ARG A 338 26.59 -15.34 2.94
C ARG A 338 27.17 -16.69 3.31
N LEU A 339 26.33 -17.71 3.56
CA LEU A 339 26.75 -19.09 3.78
C LEU A 339 27.34 -19.73 2.52
N TYR A 340 26.79 -19.47 1.33
CA TYR A 340 27.40 -19.91 0.07
C TYR A 340 28.79 -19.30 -0.14
N GLN A 341 28.91 -17.99 0.05
CA GLN A 341 30.20 -17.32 -0.03
C GLN A 341 31.17 -17.88 1.03
N ALA A 342 30.70 -18.08 2.26
CA ALA A 342 31.53 -18.55 3.35
C ALA A 342 32.01 -19.99 3.16
N ALA A 343 31.11 -20.88 2.76
CA ALA A 343 31.41 -22.29 2.57
C ALA A 343 32.17 -22.57 1.28
N PHE A 344 31.88 -21.86 0.19
CA PHE A 344 32.39 -22.20 -1.14
C PHE A 344 33.18 -21.10 -1.84
N ALA A 345 33.37 -19.93 -1.24
CA ALA A 345 34.07 -18.79 -1.85
C ALA A 345 33.53 -18.41 -3.24
N ARG A 346 32.22 -18.53 -3.45
CA ARG A 346 31.55 -18.16 -4.70
C ARG A 346 30.17 -17.60 -4.42
N VAL A 347 29.66 -16.85 -5.40
CA VAL A 347 28.24 -16.51 -5.47
C VAL A 347 27.46 -17.83 -5.71
N PRO A 348 26.36 -18.07 -4.98
CA PRO A 348 25.49 -19.20 -5.27
C PRO A 348 24.98 -19.18 -6.71
N ASP A 349 24.77 -20.36 -7.27
CA ASP A 349 23.91 -20.51 -8.44
C ASP A 349 22.44 -20.35 -8.03
N GLU A 350 21.61 -19.90 -8.96
CA GLU A 350 20.22 -19.48 -8.69
C GLU A 350 19.37 -20.60 -8.05
N GLY A 351 19.58 -21.86 -8.44
CA GLY A 351 18.83 -23.02 -7.93
C GLY A 351 19.27 -23.43 -6.53
N GLY A 352 20.59 -23.41 -6.29
CA GLY A 352 21.17 -23.68 -4.98
C GLY A 352 20.74 -22.68 -3.91
N LEU A 353 20.58 -21.40 -4.26
CA LEU A 353 20.18 -20.37 -3.30
C LEU A 353 18.72 -20.52 -2.87
N LEU A 354 17.81 -20.78 -3.82
CA LEU A 354 16.40 -20.97 -3.52
C LEU A 354 16.13 -22.19 -2.65
N VAL A 355 16.76 -23.33 -2.95
CA VAL A 355 16.56 -24.55 -2.15
C VAL A 355 17.03 -24.32 -0.71
N GLN A 356 18.15 -23.63 -0.51
CA GLN A 356 18.68 -23.40 0.83
C GLN A 356 17.90 -22.31 1.59
N ALA A 357 17.46 -21.26 0.91
CA ALA A 357 16.56 -20.26 1.50
C ALA A 357 15.20 -20.89 1.88
N HIS A 358 14.58 -21.66 0.99
CA HIS A 358 13.36 -22.41 1.30
C HIS A 358 13.58 -23.38 2.47
N GLN A 359 14.67 -24.14 2.47
CA GLN A 359 14.94 -25.07 3.58
C GLN A 359 15.18 -24.36 4.91
N ALA A 360 15.93 -23.26 4.93
CA ALA A 360 16.17 -22.47 6.14
C ALA A 360 14.85 -21.93 6.72
N PHE A 361 14.02 -21.30 5.88
CA PHE A 361 12.89 -20.49 6.35
C PHE A 361 11.56 -21.22 6.34
N ASP A 362 11.25 -21.97 5.28
CA ASP A 362 9.93 -22.60 5.14
C ASP A 362 9.84 -23.92 5.91
N VAL A 363 10.99 -24.53 6.15
CA VAL A 363 11.06 -25.84 6.79
C VAL A 363 11.67 -25.74 8.18
N LEU A 364 12.89 -25.19 8.30
CA LEU A 364 13.64 -25.28 9.55
C LEU A 364 13.16 -24.27 10.60
N VAL A 365 12.90 -23.00 10.27
CA VAL A 365 12.41 -22.02 11.26
C VAL A 365 11.11 -22.48 11.95
N PRO A 366 10.04 -22.91 11.25
CA PRO A 366 8.85 -23.46 11.89
C PRO A 366 9.15 -24.69 12.76
N GLN A 367 10.06 -25.57 12.32
CA GLN A 367 10.49 -26.73 13.12
C GLN A 367 11.21 -26.31 14.40
N LYS A 368 12.05 -25.26 14.36
CA LYS A 368 12.72 -24.72 15.56
C LYS A 368 11.73 -24.06 16.50
N ILE A 369 10.75 -23.32 15.98
CA ILE A 369 9.67 -22.76 16.80
C ILE A 369 8.88 -23.89 17.49
N ALA A 370 8.52 -24.94 16.74
CA ALA A 370 7.85 -26.12 17.30
C ALA A 370 8.72 -26.87 18.34
N ALA A 371 10.04 -26.79 18.21
CA ALA A 371 11.01 -27.32 19.19
C ALA A 371 11.25 -26.39 20.39
N GLY A 372 10.53 -25.27 20.50
CA GLY A 372 10.58 -24.35 21.63
C GLY A 372 11.58 -23.20 21.52
N PHE A 373 12.21 -23.01 20.35
CA PHE A 373 13.02 -21.82 20.08
C PHE A 373 12.11 -20.61 19.84
N SER A 374 12.56 -19.43 20.26
CA SER A 374 11.78 -18.20 20.20
C SER A 374 12.05 -17.46 18.90
N ASN A 375 10.99 -16.85 18.36
CA ASN A 375 11.07 -16.00 17.17
C ASN A 375 11.25 -14.50 17.51
N THR A 376 11.29 -14.16 18.80
CA THR A 376 11.27 -12.78 19.33
C THR A 376 12.06 -12.71 20.64
N ASP A 377 13.28 -13.22 20.64
CA ASP A 377 14.19 -13.03 21.76
C ASP A 377 14.63 -11.57 21.83
N LYS A 378 14.67 -10.99 23.03
CA LYS A 378 15.18 -9.63 23.23
C LYS A 378 16.55 -9.72 23.89
N VAL A 379 17.60 -9.32 23.17
CA VAL A 379 18.97 -9.25 23.70
C VAL A 379 19.40 -7.78 23.69
N ALA A 380 19.64 -7.21 24.86
CA ALA A 380 20.08 -5.82 25.03
C ALA A 380 19.22 -4.77 24.28
N GLY A 381 17.92 -5.01 24.15
CA GLY A 381 16.99 -4.12 23.45
C GLY A 381 16.85 -4.38 21.94
N PHE A 382 17.63 -5.31 21.38
CA PHE A 382 17.49 -5.78 20.00
C PHE A 382 16.63 -7.05 19.96
N THR A 383 15.72 -7.14 18.98
CA THR A 383 14.94 -8.36 18.73
C THR A 383 15.77 -9.30 17.86
N VAL A 384 16.10 -10.47 18.37
CA VAL A 384 16.75 -11.59 17.67
C VAL A 384 15.81 -12.79 17.65
N SER A 385 16.00 -13.73 16.72
CA SER A 385 15.23 -14.99 16.69
C SER A 385 16.19 -16.16 16.91
N SER A 386 16.12 -16.81 18.07
CA SER A 386 16.88 -18.05 18.29
C SER A 386 16.44 -19.17 17.34
N ALA A 387 15.17 -19.15 16.88
CA ALA A 387 14.70 -20.08 15.86
C ALA A 387 15.42 -19.88 14.52
N GLN A 388 15.58 -18.64 14.07
CA GLN A 388 16.34 -18.32 12.84
C GLN A 388 17.82 -18.70 12.97
N TYR A 389 18.45 -18.32 14.09
CA TYR A 389 19.86 -18.65 14.31
C TYR A 389 20.13 -20.16 14.27
N GLN A 390 19.24 -20.97 14.88
CA GLN A 390 19.38 -22.43 14.85
C GLN A 390 19.10 -23.03 13.46
N ALA A 391 18.15 -22.48 12.71
CA ALA A 391 17.92 -22.89 11.33
C ALA A 391 19.13 -22.61 10.45
N GLU A 392 19.79 -21.47 10.66
CA GLU A 392 21.01 -21.11 9.93
C GLU A 392 22.18 -22.06 10.24
N ILE A 393 22.36 -22.44 11.51
CA ILE A 393 23.37 -23.45 11.91
C ILE A 393 23.10 -24.79 11.20
N ASP A 394 21.85 -25.24 11.13
CA ASP A 394 21.50 -26.48 10.45
C ASP A 394 21.85 -26.42 8.95
N VAL A 395 21.58 -25.28 8.31
CA VAL A 395 21.96 -25.04 6.91
C VAL A 395 23.47 -25.02 6.76
N ALA A 396 24.20 -24.27 7.59
CA ALA A 396 25.67 -24.25 7.62
C ALA A 396 26.27 -25.67 7.75
N GLY A 397 25.66 -26.53 8.56
CA GLY A 397 26.05 -27.93 8.68
C GLY A 397 25.88 -28.73 7.38
N ARG A 398 24.81 -28.48 6.61
CA ARG A 398 24.59 -29.07 5.28
C ARG A 398 25.64 -28.62 4.27
N PHE A 399 26.08 -27.37 4.34
CA PHE A 399 27.13 -26.86 3.46
C PHE A 399 28.48 -27.54 3.74
N ILE A 400 28.88 -27.64 5.00
CA ILE A 400 30.16 -28.27 5.39
C ILE A 400 30.21 -29.76 4.98
N THR A 401 29.06 -30.43 4.97
CA THR A 401 28.94 -31.84 4.60
C THR A 401 28.61 -32.06 3.13
N ALA A 402 28.43 -30.99 2.34
CA ALA A 402 28.09 -31.09 0.94
C ALA A 402 29.22 -31.72 0.12
N PRO A 403 28.90 -32.52 -0.93
CA PRO A 403 29.91 -33.06 -1.84
C PRO A 403 30.84 -31.98 -2.44
N GLU A 404 30.32 -30.78 -2.70
CA GLU A 404 31.12 -29.64 -3.17
C GLU A 404 32.17 -29.20 -2.14
N PHE A 405 31.82 -29.13 -0.85
CA PHE A 405 32.74 -28.73 0.21
C PHE A 405 33.87 -29.75 0.34
N VAL A 406 33.49 -31.02 0.35
CA VAL A 406 34.42 -32.15 0.42
C VAL A 406 35.33 -32.20 -0.81
N ALA A 407 34.79 -31.95 -2.00
CA ALA A 407 35.58 -31.91 -3.23
C ALA A 407 36.58 -30.74 -3.24
N LYS A 408 36.20 -29.60 -2.67
CA LYS A 408 37.01 -28.38 -2.68
C LYS A 408 38.09 -28.34 -1.60
N TYR A 409 37.77 -28.80 -0.39
CA TYR A 409 38.64 -28.67 0.78
C TYR A 409 39.09 -30.00 1.39
N GLY A 410 38.51 -31.13 0.94
CA GLY A 410 38.81 -32.47 1.44
C GLY A 410 37.94 -32.90 2.62
N THR A 411 38.04 -34.17 2.99
CA THR A 411 37.24 -34.79 4.08
C THR A 411 37.77 -34.51 5.48
N ASN A 412 39.06 -34.19 5.64
CA ASN A 412 39.75 -34.06 6.93
C ASN A 412 40.47 -32.70 7.07
N VAL A 413 39.74 -31.60 6.90
CA VAL A 413 40.27 -30.25 7.17
C VAL A 413 40.57 -30.13 8.68
N SER A 414 41.77 -29.71 9.06
CA SER A 414 42.12 -29.43 10.47
C SER A 414 41.41 -28.17 10.97
N ASP A 415 41.23 -28.00 12.27
CA ASP A 415 40.54 -26.81 12.81
C ASP A 415 41.24 -25.51 12.42
N GLY A 416 42.58 -25.51 12.47
CA GLY A 416 43.38 -24.38 11.99
C GLY A 416 43.14 -24.08 10.51
N ALA A 417 43.16 -25.09 9.65
CA ALA A 417 42.91 -24.90 8.22
C ALA A 417 41.46 -24.46 7.94
N PHE A 418 40.49 -24.96 8.71
CA PHE A 418 39.09 -24.55 8.60
C PHE A 418 38.91 -23.07 8.96
N VAL A 419 39.53 -22.61 10.06
CA VAL A 419 39.53 -21.18 10.44
C VAL A 419 40.17 -20.34 9.35
N ASP A 420 41.34 -20.75 8.83
CA ASP A 420 42.02 -20.03 7.74
C ASP A 420 41.14 -19.88 6.49
N LEU A 421 40.39 -20.94 6.13
CA LEU A 421 39.43 -20.91 5.03
C LEU A 421 38.28 -19.93 5.28
N LEU A 422 37.72 -19.88 6.49
CA LEU A 422 36.63 -18.93 6.80
C LEU A 422 37.10 -17.49 6.65
N TYR A 423 38.27 -17.14 7.20
CA TYR A 423 38.84 -15.80 7.04
C TYR A 423 39.04 -15.45 5.56
N GLN A 424 39.57 -16.38 4.76
CA GLN A 424 39.83 -16.14 3.35
C GLN A 424 38.54 -16.03 2.51
N ASN A 425 37.57 -16.91 2.73
CA ASN A 425 36.34 -17.00 1.94
C ASN A 425 35.36 -15.87 2.28
N VAL A 426 35.26 -15.54 3.56
CA VAL A 426 34.26 -14.62 4.11
C VAL A 426 34.78 -13.20 4.12
N LEU A 427 35.99 -13.01 4.66
CA LEU A 427 36.54 -11.68 4.92
C LEU A 427 37.56 -11.25 3.85
N GLY A 428 37.91 -12.14 2.92
CA GLY A 428 38.85 -11.86 1.83
C GLY A 428 40.29 -11.62 2.30
N ARG A 429 40.63 -11.99 3.54
CA ARG A 429 41.93 -11.70 4.17
C ARG A 429 42.42 -12.87 5.02
N PRO A 430 43.73 -13.02 5.25
CA PRO A 430 44.24 -13.97 6.23
C PRO A 430 43.88 -13.54 7.67
N PRO A 431 43.76 -14.49 8.61
CA PRO A 431 43.61 -14.14 10.01
C PRO A 431 44.89 -13.56 10.60
N ASP A 432 44.74 -12.65 11.57
CA ASP A 432 45.83 -12.33 12.48
C ASP A 432 46.04 -13.47 13.50
N ALA A 433 47.22 -13.51 14.12
CA ALA A 433 47.59 -14.60 15.02
C ALA A 433 46.65 -14.75 16.22
N GLY A 434 46.17 -13.63 16.78
CA GLY A 434 45.27 -13.62 17.93
C GLY A 434 43.86 -14.05 17.56
N GLY A 435 43.30 -13.46 16.50
CA GLY A 435 41.99 -13.81 15.97
C GLY A 435 41.90 -15.28 15.58
N ARG A 436 42.93 -15.81 14.89
CA ARG A 436 43.02 -17.23 14.55
C ARG A 436 42.95 -18.11 15.79
N GLN A 437 43.74 -17.79 16.81
CA GLN A 437 43.84 -18.60 18.02
C GLN A 437 42.50 -18.67 18.75
N VAL A 438 41.79 -17.54 18.88
CA VAL A 438 40.47 -17.49 19.51
C VAL A 438 39.47 -18.44 18.83
N GLN A 439 39.44 -18.45 17.49
CA GLN A 439 38.50 -19.32 16.77
C GLN A 439 38.88 -20.80 16.84
N VAL A 440 40.18 -21.10 16.83
CA VAL A 440 40.67 -22.47 17.02
C VAL A 440 40.35 -22.95 18.44
N ASP A 441 40.57 -22.12 19.46
CA ASP A 441 40.22 -22.44 20.84
C ASP A 441 38.71 -22.65 20.98
N ALA A 442 37.88 -21.84 20.31
CA ALA A 442 36.43 -22.02 20.33
C ALA A 442 36.00 -23.40 19.79
N LEU A 443 36.62 -23.88 18.71
CA LEU A 443 36.39 -25.23 18.18
C LEU A 443 36.84 -26.31 19.17
N GLN A 444 38.02 -26.15 19.77
CA GLN A 444 38.56 -27.10 20.76
C GLN A 444 37.70 -27.18 22.04
N HIS A 445 37.01 -26.11 22.40
CA HIS A 445 36.13 -26.04 23.56
C HIS A 445 34.65 -26.30 23.22
N GLY A 446 34.36 -26.90 22.06
CA GLY A 446 33.04 -27.48 21.75
C GLY A 446 32.13 -26.63 20.86
N THR A 447 32.61 -25.50 20.32
CA THR A 447 31.88 -24.80 19.25
C THR A 447 31.85 -25.67 18.00
N SER A 448 30.68 -25.89 17.42
CA SER A 448 30.58 -26.67 16.19
C SER A 448 31.12 -25.88 14.98
N ARG A 449 31.65 -26.57 13.97
CA ARG A 449 32.07 -25.93 12.71
C ARG A 449 30.92 -25.22 12.00
N ALA A 450 29.69 -25.74 12.12
CA ALA A 450 28.49 -25.12 11.57
C ALA A 450 28.16 -23.80 12.27
N THR A 451 28.24 -23.78 13.62
CA THR A 451 28.11 -22.56 14.41
C THR A 451 29.18 -21.53 14.05
N LEU A 452 30.43 -21.98 13.88
CA LEU A 452 31.51 -21.07 13.51
C LEU A 452 31.31 -20.50 12.10
N LEU A 453 30.91 -21.32 11.13
CA LEU A 453 30.60 -20.89 9.77
C LEU A 453 29.47 -19.85 9.75
N ALA A 454 28.36 -20.10 10.45
CA ALA A 454 27.25 -19.15 10.57
C ALA A 454 27.71 -17.83 11.21
N ASN A 455 28.49 -17.88 12.29
CA ASN A 455 29.01 -16.68 12.95
C ASN A 455 29.93 -15.83 12.04
N PHE A 456 30.74 -16.48 11.20
CA PHE A 456 31.54 -15.77 10.21
C PHE A 456 30.66 -15.16 9.10
N ALA A 457 29.71 -15.94 8.58
CA ALA A 457 28.77 -15.49 7.56
C ALA A 457 27.99 -14.25 8.03
N GLU A 458 27.54 -14.22 9.27
CA GLU A 458 26.76 -13.12 9.86
C GLU A 458 27.61 -12.04 10.55
N SER A 459 28.94 -12.13 10.45
CA SER A 459 29.82 -11.14 11.05
C SER A 459 29.54 -9.75 10.46
N PRO A 460 29.61 -8.65 11.26
CA PRO A 460 29.39 -7.30 10.75
C PRO A 460 30.28 -6.94 9.57
N GLU A 461 31.50 -7.47 9.53
CA GLU A 461 32.45 -7.30 8.43
C GLU A 461 31.94 -7.96 7.14
N ASN A 462 31.46 -9.21 7.20
CA ASN A 462 30.92 -9.89 6.02
C ASN A 462 29.60 -9.28 5.54
N VAL A 463 28.74 -8.86 6.47
CA VAL A 463 27.51 -8.13 6.14
C VAL A 463 27.85 -6.85 5.36
N ALA A 464 28.86 -6.10 5.79
CA ALA A 464 29.31 -4.91 5.07
C ALA A 464 29.90 -5.25 3.68
N LEU A 465 30.66 -6.34 3.55
CA LEU A 465 31.25 -6.77 2.28
C LEU A 465 30.20 -7.25 1.26
N THR A 466 29.08 -7.78 1.73
CA THR A 466 28.03 -8.35 0.88
C THR A 466 26.88 -7.39 0.60
N ALA A 467 26.78 -6.28 1.32
CA ALA A 467 25.69 -5.31 1.24
C ALA A 467 25.40 -4.86 -0.20
N ALA A 468 26.43 -4.58 -1.02
CA ALA A 468 26.27 -4.12 -2.41
C ALA A 468 25.60 -5.16 -3.33
N ASN A 469 25.72 -6.45 -3.01
CA ASN A 469 25.14 -7.55 -3.80
C ASN A 469 23.70 -7.88 -3.39
N THR A 470 23.16 -7.20 -2.36
CA THR A 470 21.81 -7.44 -1.80
C THR A 470 20.86 -6.24 -1.92
N VAL A 471 21.33 -5.07 -2.39
CA VAL A 471 20.62 -3.76 -2.29
C VAL A 471 19.28 -3.66 -3.05
N VAL A 472 19.04 -4.50 -4.07
CA VAL A 472 17.78 -4.45 -4.85
C VAL A 472 17.04 -5.79 -4.79
N GLY A 473 17.35 -6.61 -3.78
CA GLY A 473 16.90 -7.98 -3.71
C GLY A 473 17.65 -8.92 -4.65
N LEU A 474 17.54 -10.21 -4.37
CA LEU A 474 18.14 -11.29 -5.13
C LEU A 474 17.21 -11.70 -6.29
N TRP A 475 17.75 -11.75 -7.50
CA TRP A 475 17.04 -12.28 -8.67
C TRP A 475 17.11 -13.81 -8.74
N SER A 476 16.00 -14.45 -9.12
CA SER A 476 15.97 -15.88 -9.46
C SER A 476 15.07 -16.14 -10.66
N THR A 477 15.52 -16.95 -11.63
CA THR A 477 14.70 -17.38 -12.78
C THR A 477 13.99 -18.73 -12.56
N PHE A 478 14.22 -19.36 -11.41
CA PHE A 478 13.60 -20.64 -11.06
C PHE A 478 12.13 -20.44 -10.61
N PRO A 479 11.22 -21.35 -10.98
CA PRO A 479 9.81 -21.25 -10.60
C PRO A 479 9.64 -21.35 -9.08
N ASP A 480 8.88 -20.42 -8.49
CA ASP A 480 8.50 -20.49 -7.08
C ASP A 480 7.55 -21.70 -6.88
N PRO A 481 7.87 -22.66 -5.99
CA PRO A 481 7.01 -23.81 -5.71
C PRO A 481 5.58 -23.42 -5.27
N ALA A 482 5.38 -22.22 -4.73
CA ALA A 482 4.07 -21.71 -4.36
C ALA A 482 3.19 -21.32 -5.57
N PHE A 483 3.77 -21.22 -6.78
CA PHE A 483 3.11 -20.84 -8.02
C PHE A 483 3.24 -21.91 -9.13
N ALA A 484 3.75 -23.10 -8.81
CA ALA A 484 3.98 -24.22 -9.72
C ALA A 484 2.75 -25.13 -9.93
#